data_AF-A0AB73M0V1-F1
#
_entry.id   AF-A0AB73M0V1-F1
#
_cell.length_a   1.000
_cell.length_b   1.000
_cell.length_c   1.000
_cell.angle_alpha   90.00
_cell.angle_beta   90.00
_cell.angle_gamma   90.00
#
_symmetry.space_group_name_H-M   'P 1'
#
loop_
_entity.id
_entity.type
_entity.pdbx_description
1 polymer ?
#
loop_
_entity_poly.entity_id
_entity_poly.type
_entity_poly.pdbx_seq_one_letter_code
_entity_poly.pdbx_strand_id
1 'polypeptide(L)'
;MDDLISRIDAVLDEPDDEGTDDWQYPWTDSMRWAPPGVELPEGCWEDEPEGELDSGWEYHPDCQIHVIPVEQVAEWERCLEIMPRVEREDVQWFVVCHRHKTAGEREVDCDCGNPSNTSTSR
;
A
#
# COMPACT_ATOMS: atom_id res chain seq x y z
N MET A 1 -23.04 23.20 -39.09
CA MET A 1 -22.22 22.16 -38.42
C MET A 1 -20.78 22.22 -38.91
N ASP A 2 -20.57 22.75 -40.12
CA ASP A 2 -19.27 22.93 -40.77
C ASP A 2 -18.40 24.06 -40.19
N ASP A 3 -19.01 25.11 -39.62
CA ASP A 3 -18.28 26.23 -39.00
C ASP A 3 -17.45 25.81 -37.77
N LEU A 4 -17.98 24.87 -36.97
CA LEU A 4 -17.27 24.36 -35.81
C LEU A 4 -16.07 23.50 -36.24
N ILE A 5 -16.26 22.65 -37.25
CA ILE A 5 -15.23 21.76 -37.79
C ILE A 5 -14.11 22.61 -38.43
N SER A 6 -14.48 23.62 -39.23
CA SER A 6 -13.50 24.50 -39.86
C SER A 6 -12.70 25.35 -38.86
N ARG A 7 -13.29 25.66 -37.68
CA ARG A 7 -12.58 26.35 -36.59
C ARG A 7 -11.66 25.43 -35.80
N ILE A 8 -11.95 24.13 -35.76
CA ILE A 8 -11.09 23.13 -35.12
C ILE A 8 -9.88 22.86 -36.02
N ASP A 9 -10.09 22.63 -37.32
CA ASP A 9 -8.99 22.42 -38.27
C ASP A 9 -8.03 23.62 -38.30
N ALA A 10 -8.56 24.85 -38.25
CA ALA A 10 -7.71 26.05 -38.24
C ALA A 10 -6.84 26.20 -36.98
N VAL A 11 -7.20 25.57 -35.86
CA VAL A 11 -6.40 25.56 -34.62
C VAL A 11 -5.39 24.41 -34.62
N LEU A 12 -5.74 23.29 -35.26
CA LEU A 12 -4.86 22.11 -35.37
C LEU A 12 -3.80 22.25 -36.47
N ASP A 13 -4.06 23.05 -37.52
CA ASP A 13 -3.10 23.38 -38.58
C ASP A 13 -2.19 24.58 -38.23
N GLU A 14 -2.26 25.13 -37.00
CA GLU A 14 -1.28 26.12 -36.55
C GLU A 14 0.12 25.47 -36.51
N PRO A 15 1.16 26.09 -37.12
CA PRO A 15 2.50 25.52 -37.27
C PRO A 15 3.31 25.53 -35.95
N ASP A 16 2.65 25.38 -34.81
CA ASP A 16 3.27 25.37 -33.48
C ASP A 16 3.31 23.95 -32.87
N ASP A 17 3.04 22.91 -33.67
CA ASP A 17 3.21 21.50 -33.28
C ASP A 17 4.40 20.82 -33.99
N GLU A 18 5.26 21.59 -34.67
CA GLU A 18 6.59 21.14 -35.14
C GLU A 18 7.69 21.39 -34.07
N GLY A 19 7.31 21.48 -32.79
CA GLY A 19 8.21 21.67 -31.65
C GLY A 19 8.17 20.54 -30.61
N THR A 20 7.32 19.53 -30.82
CA THR A 20 7.11 18.39 -29.91
C THR A 20 7.45 17.06 -30.59
N ASP A 21 8.37 17.07 -31.57
CA ASP A 21 9.02 15.84 -31.99
C ASP A 21 9.77 15.27 -30.78
N ASP A 22 9.26 14.18 -30.21
CA ASP A 22 9.82 13.43 -29.08
C ASP A 22 11.31 13.06 -29.26
N TRP A 23 11.84 13.17 -30.48
CA TRP A 23 13.24 12.93 -30.85
C TRP A 23 14.17 14.14 -30.71
N GLN A 24 13.63 15.38 -30.63
CA GLN A 24 14.42 16.60 -30.51
C GLN A 24 14.82 16.95 -29.08
N TYR A 25 14.08 16.46 -28.07
CA TYR A 25 14.50 16.56 -26.69
C TYR A 25 15.35 15.34 -26.33
N PRO A 26 16.56 15.51 -25.76
CA PRO A 26 17.24 14.38 -25.14
C PRO A 26 16.33 13.90 -24.00
N TRP A 27 15.60 12.80 -24.23
CA TRP A 27 14.82 12.13 -23.21
C TRP A 27 15.78 11.84 -22.05
N THR A 28 15.71 12.69 -21.02
CA THR A 28 16.41 12.43 -19.78
C THR A 28 15.49 11.47 -19.08
N ASP A 29 15.85 10.18 -19.16
CA ASP A 29 15.20 9.14 -18.38
C ASP A 29 15.22 9.58 -16.91
N SER A 30 14.08 10.08 -16.44
CA SER A 30 13.92 10.62 -15.10
C SER A 30 14.02 9.50 -14.05
N MET A 31 13.93 8.25 -14.48
CA MET A 31 14.14 7.06 -13.66
C MET A 31 15.62 6.71 -13.50
N ARG A 32 16.53 7.34 -14.26
CA ARG A 32 17.99 7.13 -14.21
C ARG A 32 18.75 8.16 -13.37
N TRP A 33 18.05 9.01 -12.60
CA TRP A 33 18.70 10.02 -11.76
C TRP A 33 19.42 9.39 -10.56
N ALA A 34 20.69 9.75 -10.34
CA ALA A 34 21.46 9.42 -9.14
C ALA A 34 22.15 10.66 -8.54
N PRO A 35 22.31 10.74 -7.20
CA PRO A 35 23.07 11.83 -6.56
C PRO A 35 24.56 11.84 -6.98
N PRO A 36 25.26 12.98 -6.90
CA PRO A 36 26.69 13.06 -7.18
C PRO A 36 27.49 12.11 -6.28
N GLY A 37 28.30 11.24 -6.89
CA GLY A 37 29.11 10.24 -6.19
C GLY A 37 28.41 8.91 -5.91
N VAL A 38 27.21 8.71 -6.46
CA VAL A 38 26.51 7.43 -6.43
C VAL A 38 26.55 6.82 -7.82
N GLU A 39 27.29 5.71 -7.97
CA GLU A 39 27.23 4.89 -9.18
C GLU A 39 25.86 4.19 -9.22
N LEU A 40 25.23 4.20 -10.40
CA LEU A 40 24.02 3.43 -10.62
C LEU A 40 24.36 1.94 -10.52
N PRO A 41 23.50 1.10 -9.91
CA PRO A 41 23.72 -0.33 -9.87
C PRO A 41 23.85 -0.89 -11.29
N GLU A 42 24.96 -1.58 -11.57
CA GLU A 42 25.13 -2.40 -12.78
C GLU A 42 24.08 -3.53 -12.77
N GLY A 43 23.54 -3.92 -13.93
CA GLY A 43 22.54 -4.98 -14.06
C GLY A 43 21.07 -4.60 -13.81
N CYS A 44 20.76 -3.44 -13.21
CA CYS A 44 19.35 -3.05 -12.94
C CYS A 44 18.63 -2.47 -14.17
N TRP A 45 19.39 -1.98 -15.14
CA TRP A 45 18.90 -1.22 -16.30
C TRP A 45 19.48 -1.73 -17.63
N GLU A 46 20.07 -2.92 -17.59
CA GLU A 46 20.55 -3.64 -18.76
C GLU A 46 19.38 -4.47 -19.31
N ASP A 47 19.21 -4.46 -20.63
CA ASP A 47 18.16 -5.20 -21.36
C ASP A 47 18.51 -6.70 -21.39
N GLU A 48 18.78 -7.28 -20.22
CA GLU A 48 18.91 -8.72 -20.07
C GLU A 48 17.52 -9.33 -20.09
N PRO A 49 17.34 -10.50 -20.76
CA PRO A 49 16.09 -11.22 -20.65
C PRO A 49 15.89 -11.57 -19.18
N GLU A 50 14.84 -11.00 -18.57
CA GLU A 50 14.39 -11.40 -17.24
C GLU A 50 14.38 -12.95 -17.23
N GLY A 51 15.10 -13.55 -16.26
CA GLY A 51 15.15 -15.00 -16.11
C GLY A 51 13.75 -15.60 -15.97
N GLU A 52 13.64 -16.93 -15.86
CA GLU A 52 12.35 -17.55 -15.56
C GLU A 52 11.73 -16.88 -14.33
N LEU A 53 10.64 -16.13 -14.54
CA LEU A 53 9.91 -15.45 -13.47
C LEU A 53 9.63 -16.51 -12.40
N ASP A 54 10.22 -16.34 -11.21
CA ASP A 54 9.87 -17.19 -10.09
C ASP A 54 8.39 -16.94 -9.82
N SER A 55 7.56 -17.90 -10.25
CA SER A 55 6.11 -17.86 -10.09
C SER A 55 5.67 -17.89 -8.62
N GLY A 56 6.63 -17.97 -7.68
CA GLY A 56 6.41 -17.66 -6.28
C GLY A 56 6.16 -16.17 -6.11
N TRP A 57 4.89 -15.76 -6.04
CA TRP A 57 4.55 -14.54 -5.34
C TRP A 57 5.19 -14.61 -3.95
N GLU A 58 6.22 -13.80 -3.69
CA GLU A 58 6.84 -13.71 -2.37
C GLU A 58 5.73 -13.24 -1.41
N TYR A 59 5.23 -14.17 -0.60
CA TYR A 59 4.22 -13.85 0.40
C TYR A 59 4.88 -12.97 1.46
N HIS A 60 4.61 -11.68 1.39
CA HIS A 60 4.92 -10.75 2.45
C HIS A 60 3.68 -10.61 3.35
N PRO A 61 3.73 -11.08 4.60
CA PRO A 61 2.63 -10.84 5.51
C PRO A 61 2.41 -9.33 5.67
N ASP A 62 1.14 -8.93 5.79
CA ASP A 62 0.80 -7.52 5.99
C ASP A 62 1.45 -7.02 7.28
N CYS A 63 2.30 -5.99 7.17
CA CYS A 63 3.07 -5.46 8.29
C CYS A 63 2.25 -4.52 9.20
N GLN A 64 0.93 -4.43 8.97
CA GLN A 64 0.03 -3.61 9.76
C GLN A 64 -0.26 -4.24 11.13
N ILE A 65 -0.30 -3.39 12.16
CA ILE A 65 -0.74 -3.75 13.50
C ILE A 65 -2.08 -3.05 13.77
N HIS A 66 -3.12 -3.83 14.05
CA HIS A 66 -4.45 -3.29 14.35
C HIS A 66 -4.59 -2.99 15.84
N VAL A 67 -5.13 -1.80 16.15
CA VAL A 67 -5.42 -1.39 17.52
C VAL A 67 -6.94 -1.40 17.69
N ILE A 68 -7.43 -2.30 18.52
CA ILE A 68 -8.85 -2.58 18.68
C ILE A 68 -9.36 -2.03 20.01
N PRO A 69 -10.28 -1.05 20.01
CA PRO A 69 -10.93 -0.59 21.22
C PRO A 69 -11.63 -1.74 21.96
N VAL A 70 -11.60 -1.71 23.29
CA VAL A 70 -12.14 -2.78 24.15
C VAL A 70 -13.62 -3.11 23.82
N GLU A 71 -14.40 -2.09 23.48
CA GLU A 71 -15.81 -2.20 23.10
C GLU A 71 -16.05 -2.83 21.70
N GLN A 72 -15.01 -2.91 20.86
CA GLN A 72 -15.07 -3.45 19.48
C GLN A 72 -14.47 -4.85 19.36
N VAL A 73 -13.89 -5.41 20.43
CA VAL A 73 -13.21 -6.72 20.39
C VAL A 73 -14.12 -7.83 19.86
N ALA A 74 -15.37 -7.90 20.33
CA ALA A 74 -16.32 -8.92 19.88
C ALA A 74 -16.72 -8.79 18.39
N GLU A 75 -16.62 -7.60 17.81
CA GLU A 75 -16.82 -7.40 16.38
C GLU A 75 -15.59 -7.80 15.58
N TRP A 76 -14.42 -7.40 16.08
CA TRP A 76 -13.14 -7.78 15.51
C TRP A 76 -12.96 -9.30 15.45
N GLU A 77 -13.28 -10.02 16.53
CA GLU A 77 -13.21 -11.49 16.55
C GLU A 77 -14.13 -12.13 15.51
N ARG A 78 -15.35 -11.61 15.32
CA ARG A 78 -16.26 -12.08 14.25
C ARG A 78 -15.67 -11.84 12.86
N CYS A 79 -14.94 -10.74 12.66
CA CYS A 79 -14.21 -10.49 11.40
C CYS A 79 -13.02 -11.46 11.23
N LEU A 80 -12.30 -11.79 12.29
CA LEU A 80 -11.25 -12.79 12.23
C LEU A 80 -11.79 -14.18 11.89
N GLU A 81 -12.97 -14.54 12.42
CA GLU A 81 -13.60 -15.84 12.24
C GLU A 81 -13.97 -16.18 10.79
N ILE A 82 -14.24 -15.18 9.95
CA ILE A 82 -14.55 -15.37 8.53
C ILE A 82 -13.29 -15.57 7.67
N MET A 83 -12.11 -15.23 8.18
CA MET A 83 -10.85 -15.39 7.45
C MET A 83 -10.31 -16.82 7.52
N PRO A 84 -9.65 -17.31 6.45
CA PRO A 84 -8.79 -18.49 6.47
C PRO A 84 -7.82 -18.48 7.64
N ARG A 85 -7.53 -19.68 8.18
CA ARG A 85 -6.70 -19.83 9.39
C ARG A 85 -5.30 -19.21 9.23
N VAL A 86 -4.67 -19.42 8.07
CA VAL A 86 -3.32 -18.90 7.79
C VAL A 86 -3.30 -17.38 7.88
N GLU A 87 -4.22 -16.71 7.20
CA GLU A 87 -4.32 -15.25 7.20
C GLU A 87 -4.68 -14.72 8.60
N ARG A 88 -5.58 -15.41 9.33
CA ARG A 88 -5.97 -15.02 10.69
C ARG A 88 -4.82 -15.06 11.69
N GLU A 89 -3.95 -16.07 11.60
CA GLU A 89 -2.82 -16.24 12.50
C GLU A 89 -1.72 -15.19 12.25
N ASP A 90 -1.65 -14.66 11.03
CA ASP A 90 -0.68 -13.62 10.64
C ASP A 90 -1.12 -12.19 11.00
N VAL A 91 -2.41 -11.93 11.27
CA VAL A 91 -2.89 -10.60 11.66
C VAL A 91 -2.42 -10.24 13.08
N GLN A 92 -1.56 -9.23 13.19
CA GLN A 92 -1.14 -8.65 14.45
C GLN A 92 -2.15 -7.62 14.95
N TRP A 93 -2.59 -7.75 16.21
CA TRP A 93 -3.50 -6.78 16.82
C TRP A 93 -3.40 -6.75 18.34
N PHE A 94 -3.85 -5.63 18.92
CA PHE A 94 -3.88 -5.38 20.38
C PHE A 94 -5.22 -4.78 20.80
N VAL A 95 -5.64 -5.09 22.02
CA VAL A 95 -6.81 -4.48 22.67
C VAL A 95 -6.38 -3.25 23.46
N VAL A 96 -7.13 -2.15 23.33
CA VAL A 96 -6.88 -0.91 24.07
C VAL A 96 -8.12 -0.40 24.78
N CYS A 97 -7.95 0.01 26.04
CA CYS A 97 -8.94 0.78 26.77
C CYS A 97 -8.55 2.26 26.77
N HIS A 98 -9.19 3.07 25.92
CA HIS A 98 -8.90 4.50 25.87
C HIS A 98 -9.30 5.26 27.15
N ARG A 99 -10.19 4.70 27.97
CA ARG A 99 -10.61 5.27 29.26
C ARG A 99 -9.55 5.08 30.35
N HIS A 100 -9.06 3.85 30.53
CA HIS A 100 -8.07 3.51 31.57
C HIS A 100 -6.62 3.62 31.10
N LYS A 101 -6.39 3.87 29.80
CA LYS A 101 -5.06 3.97 29.19
C LYS A 101 -4.24 2.69 29.33
N THR A 102 -4.91 1.55 29.26
CA THR A 102 -4.32 0.22 29.31
C THR A 102 -4.41 -0.47 27.95
N ALA A 103 -3.45 -1.34 27.67
CA ALA A 103 -3.37 -2.12 26.43
C ALA A 103 -2.95 -3.56 26.75
N GLY A 104 -3.36 -4.51 25.93
CA GLY A 104 -3.01 -5.93 26.04
C GLY A 104 -3.12 -6.64 24.69
N GLU A 105 -2.50 -7.80 24.55
CA GLU A 105 -2.39 -8.50 23.25
C GLU A 105 -3.75 -8.99 22.74
N ARG A 106 -4.59 -9.54 23.62
CA ARG A 106 -5.90 -10.10 23.24
C ARG A 106 -7.02 -9.69 24.19
N GLU A 107 -6.66 -9.23 25.38
CA GLU A 107 -7.60 -8.79 26.40
C GLU A 107 -6.99 -7.69 27.25
N VAL A 108 -7.85 -6.93 27.91
CA VAL A 108 -7.44 -5.91 28.89
C VAL A 108 -8.29 -6.13 30.12
N ASP A 109 -7.64 -6.29 31.27
CA ASP A 109 -8.28 -6.32 32.58
C ASP A 109 -8.74 -4.91 32.94
N CYS A 110 -9.87 -4.50 32.36
CA CYS A 110 -10.54 -3.27 32.70
C CYS A 110 -12.06 -3.47 32.67
N ASP A 111 -12.75 -2.94 33.67
CA ASP A 111 -14.21 -3.05 33.80
C ASP A 111 -14.99 -2.27 32.71
N CYS A 112 -14.30 -1.67 31.73
CA CYS A 112 -14.92 -0.99 30.60
C CYS A 112 -15.46 -1.93 29.54
N GLY A 113 -15.15 -3.23 29.65
CA GLY A 113 -15.71 -4.27 28.80
C GLY A 113 -14.66 -4.94 27.93
N ASN A 114 -13.99 -5.94 28.49
CA ASN A 114 -13.77 -7.26 27.90
C ASN A 114 -13.71 -8.24 29.08
N PRO A 115 -14.81 -8.95 29.45
CA PRO A 115 -14.67 -10.02 30.41
C PRO A 115 -14.33 -11.31 29.65
N SER A 116 -13.06 -11.70 29.66
CA SER A 116 -12.82 -13.12 29.84
C SER A 116 -13.27 -13.42 31.28
N ASN A 117 -14.32 -14.22 31.44
CA ASN A 117 -14.89 -14.60 32.74
C ASN A 117 -13.95 -15.53 33.55
N THR A 118 -12.66 -15.23 33.60
CA THR A 118 -11.69 -15.96 34.42
C THR A 118 -11.21 -15.02 35.49
N SER A 119 -11.68 -15.25 36.71
CA SER A 119 -11.15 -14.63 37.93
C SER A 119 -9.63 -14.77 37.96
N THR A 120 -8.91 -13.69 37.65
CA THR A 120 -7.47 -13.59 37.96
C THR A 120 -7.34 -13.50 39.48
N SER A 121 -7.13 -14.65 40.12
CA SER A 121 -6.85 -14.72 41.56
C SER A 121 -5.45 -14.18 41.80
N ARG A 122 -5.33 -13.24 42.74
CA ARG A 122 -4.07 -12.71 43.28
C ARG A 122 -3.53 -13.57 44.41
#